data_AF-A0A8I2YXX0-F1
#
_entry.id   AF-A0A8I2YXX0-F1
#
_cell.length_a   1.000
_cell.length_b   1.000
_cell.length_c   1.000
_cell.angle_alpha   90.00
_cell.angle_beta   90.00
_cell.angle_gamma   90.00
#
_symmetry.space_group_name_H-M   'P 1'
#
loop_
_entity.id
_entity.type
_entity.pdbx_description
1 polymer ?
#
loop_
_entity_poly.entity_id
_entity_poly.type
_entity_poly.pdbx_seq_one_letter_code
_entity_poly.pdbx_strand_id
1 'polypeptide(L)'
;MTIAPEPGFDARPFVVTLEEQTTIEEANCMRSKLSVVPQGENPTASASFTFTHMLYIAWPDHGIPEEEDQASLLKFVRLVDQVNKGSPADGSEPPIMVNCSAGVGRTGTFIAMSSLLRFYNLLDKKSPTPFDPSRPTPTTPSLLGPLSQPDPVAQEIDALREQRPEMVQRSEQVAVIYQILERAFMDK
;
A
#
# COMPACT_ATOMS: atom_id res chain seq x y z
N MET A 1 9.85 16.30 15.73
CA MET A 1 9.16 15.66 16.88
C MET A 1 10.05 14.53 17.41
N THR A 2 10.29 14.47 18.72
CA THR A 2 11.02 13.34 19.33
C THR A 2 10.04 12.23 19.67
N ILE A 3 10.34 11.01 19.25
CA ILE A 3 9.58 9.80 19.53
C ILE A 3 10.40 8.95 20.49
N ALA A 4 9.85 8.72 21.68
CA ALA A 4 10.41 7.83 22.68
C ALA A 4 9.93 6.39 22.43
N PRO A 5 10.73 5.37 22.79
CA PRO A 5 10.28 3.99 22.78
C PRO A 5 9.12 3.79 23.77
N GLU A 6 8.28 2.80 23.50
CA GLU A 6 7.27 2.37 24.47
C GLU A 6 7.93 1.82 25.75
N PRO A 7 7.29 1.97 26.92
CA PRO A 7 7.82 1.43 28.17
C PRO A 7 8.10 -0.08 28.06
N GLY A 8 9.32 -0.49 28.41
CA GLY A 8 9.74 -1.90 28.35
C GLY A 8 10.45 -2.32 27.07
N PHE A 9 10.58 -1.43 26.08
CA PHE A 9 11.38 -1.67 24.87
C PHE A 9 12.73 -0.95 24.96
N ASP A 10 13.81 -1.70 24.78
CA ASP A 10 15.17 -1.17 24.70
C ASP A 10 15.46 -0.68 23.27
N ALA A 11 14.86 0.47 22.93
CA ALA A 11 15.09 1.14 21.66
C ALA A 11 15.51 2.60 21.90
N ARG A 12 16.45 3.08 21.07
CA ARG A 12 16.88 4.48 21.16
C ARG A 12 15.76 5.40 20.64
N PRO A 13 15.44 6.51 21.34
CA PRO A 13 14.52 7.50 20.81
C PRO A 13 15.03 8.05 19.48
N PHE A 14 14.13 8.53 18.65
CA PHE A 14 14.47 9.15 17.38
C PHE A 14 13.72 10.46 17.17
N VAL A 15 14.32 11.35 16.39
CA VAL A 15 13.72 12.62 15.99
C VAL A 15 13.21 12.48 14.57
N VAL A 16 11.92 12.71 14.39
CA VAL A 16 11.28 12.80 13.07
C VAL A 16 11.16 14.27 12.67
N THR A 17 11.65 14.61 11.50
CA THR A 17 11.60 15.96 10.94
C THR A 17 10.81 15.95 9.65
N LEU A 18 9.85 16.86 9.53
CA LEU A 18 9.15 17.13 8.28
C LEU A 18 10.02 18.03 7.42
N GLU A 19 10.45 17.54 6.27
CA GLU A 19 11.30 18.29 5.33
C GLU A 19 10.45 19.05 4.30
N GLU A 20 9.45 18.38 3.75
CA GLU A 20 8.59 18.91 2.70
C GLU A 20 7.18 18.34 2.86
N GLN A 21 6.16 19.16 2.57
CA GLN A 21 4.78 18.70 2.53
C GLN A 21 4.06 19.37 1.37
N THR A 22 3.39 18.56 0.54
CA THR A 22 2.68 19.00 -0.65
C THR A 22 1.34 18.28 -0.76
N THR A 23 0.29 18.99 -1.14
CA THR A 23 -0.99 18.39 -1.52
C THR A 23 -1.01 18.16 -3.03
N ILE A 24 -1.44 16.97 -3.44
CA ILE A 24 -1.59 16.55 -4.83
C ILE A 24 -3.09 16.35 -5.04
N GLU A 25 -3.73 17.39 -5.57
CA GLU A 25 -5.19 17.50 -5.65
C GLU A 25 -5.79 16.39 -6.52
N GLU A 26 -5.18 16.07 -7.66
CA GLU A 26 -5.74 15.05 -8.56
C GLU A 26 -5.79 13.66 -7.96
N ALA A 27 -5.00 13.39 -6.92
CA ALA A 27 -4.91 12.11 -6.23
C ALA A 27 -5.48 12.16 -4.80
N ASN A 28 -6.14 13.27 -4.40
CA ASN A 28 -6.58 13.51 -3.01
C ASN A 28 -5.50 13.08 -2.00
N CYS A 29 -4.25 13.48 -2.26
CA CYS A 29 -3.08 12.95 -1.58
C CYS A 29 -2.28 14.05 -0.90
N MET A 30 -2.04 13.91 0.40
CA MET A 30 -1.04 14.69 1.11
C MET A 30 0.27 13.90 1.14
N ARG A 31 1.29 14.42 0.48
CA ARG A 31 2.63 13.84 0.40
C ARG A 31 3.56 14.58 1.36
N SER A 32 4.22 13.85 2.25
CA SER A 32 5.17 14.40 3.23
C SER A 32 6.51 13.69 3.11
N LYS A 33 7.60 14.44 2.95
CA LYS A 33 8.96 13.92 3.03
C LYS A 33 9.48 14.08 4.45
N LEU A 34 9.91 12.99 5.07
CA LEU A 34 10.27 12.91 6.48
C LEU A 34 11.67 12.32 6.62
N SER A 35 12.48 12.88 7.52
CA SER A 35 13.74 12.29 7.95
C SER A 35 13.69 11.84 9.40
N VAL A 36 14.35 10.73 9.68
CA VAL A 36 14.47 10.12 11.01
C VAL A 36 15.94 10.06 11.39
N VAL A 37 16.26 10.59 12.57
CA VAL A 37 17.62 10.60 13.12
C VAL A 37 17.59 10.08 14.56
N PRO A 38 18.47 9.15 14.96
CA PRO A 38 18.61 8.75 16.35
C PRO A 38 18.87 9.94 17.28
N GLN A 39 18.21 10.01 18.43
CA GLN A 39 18.37 11.12 19.36
C GLN A 39 19.79 11.14 19.95
N GLY A 40 20.47 12.29 19.90
CA GLY A 40 21.81 12.49 20.47
C GLY A 40 22.97 12.33 19.48
N GLU A 41 22.70 12.00 18.21
CA GLU A 41 23.72 11.94 17.16
C GLU A 41 23.63 13.19 16.24
N ASN A 42 24.77 13.70 15.79
CA ASN A 42 24.80 14.80 14.81
C ASN A 42 24.24 14.32 13.46
N PRO A 43 23.31 15.05 12.81
CA PRO A 43 22.67 14.62 11.56
C PRO A 43 23.63 14.33 10.39
N THR A 44 24.86 14.84 10.46
CA THR A 44 25.91 14.67 9.45
C THR A 44 26.82 13.46 9.69
N ALA A 45 26.76 12.82 10.86
CA ALA A 45 27.62 11.70 11.25
C ALA A 45 26.86 10.38 11.46
N SER A 46 25.54 10.42 11.67
CA SER A 46 24.69 9.24 11.80
C SER A 46 23.93 8.91 10.52
N ALA A 47 23.58 7.63 10.38
CA ALA A 47 22.71 7.17 9.30
C ALA A 47 21.30 7.76 9.49
N SER A 48 21.05 8.91 8.87
CA SER A 48 19.70 9.44 8.72
C SER A 48 18.95 8.64 7.67
N PHE A 49 17.69 8.30 7.95
CA PHE A 49 16.82 7.63 7.00
C PHE A 49 15.69 8.57 6.60
N THR A 50 15.48 8.72 5.30
CA THR A 50 14.43 9.56 4.74
C THR A 50 13.39 8.69 4.06
N PHE A 51 12.11 8.98 4.28
CA PHE A 51 11.00 8.31 3.61
C PHE A 51 9.94 9.30 3.16
N THR A 52 9.11 8.84 2.21
CA THR A 52 7.94 9.59 1.75
C THR A 52 6.69 8.96 2.34
N HIS A 53 5.96 9.74 3.13
CA HIS A 53 4.64 9.38 3.63
C HIS A 53 3.57 9.91 2.66
N MET A 54 2.62 9.05 2.30
CA MET A 54 1.55 9.36 1.36
C MET A 54 0.20 9.08 2.02
N LEU A 55 -0.58 10.13 2.23
CA LEU A 55 -1.89 10.06 2.88
C LEU A 55 -2.99 10.35 1.87
N TYR A 56 -3.81 9.34 1.57
CA TYR A 56 -5.04 9.52 0.82
C TYR A 56 -6.15 10.02 1.75
N ILE A 57 -6.71 11.20 1.48
CA ILE A 57 -7.63 11.89 2.41
C ILE A 57 -9.12 11.67 2.10
N ALA A 58 -9.45 11.17 0.90
CA ALA A 58 -10.82 11.02 0.43
C ALA A 58 -11.41 9.61 0.66
N TRP A 59 -10.91 8.87 1.66
CA TRP A 59 -11.52 7.60 2.07
C TRP A 59 -12.22 7.77 3.43
N PRO A 60 -13.56 7.72 3.47
CA PRO A 60 -14.32 7.95 4.71
C PRO A 60 -14.13 6.83 5.74
N ASP A 61 -14.28 7.17 7.02
CA ASP A 61 -14.21 6.26 8.19
C ASP A 61 -15.17 5.09 8.13
N HIS A 62 -16.32 5.28 7.48
CA HIS A 62 -17.28 4.24 7.21
C HIS A 62 -17.57 4.20 5.71
N GLY A 63 -17.56 2.98 5.14
CA GLY A 63 -17.85 2.76 3.72
C GLY A 63 -16.62 2.81 2.83
N ILE A 64 -16.82 3.36 1.65
CA ILE A 64 -15.87 3.40 0.53
C ILE A 64 -15.80 4.81 -0.05
N PRO A 65 -14.77 5.16 -0.83
CA PRO A 65 -14.75 6.42 -1.56
C PRO A 65 -15.95 6.50 -2.51
N GLU A 66 -16.58 7.67 -2.56
CA GLU A 66 -17.67 7.96 -3.48
C GLU A 66 -17.20 7.81 -4.93
N GLU A 67 -18.13 7.61 -5.86
CA GLU A 67 -17.81 7.41 -7.29
C GLU A 67 -16.92 8.54 -7.86
N GLU A 68 -17.16 9.78 -7.43
CA GLU A 68 -16.37 10.95 -7.79
C GLU A 68 -14.90 10.88 -7.32
N ASP A 69 -14.64 10.21 -6.20
CA ASP A 69 -13.31 10.04 -5.61
C ASP A 69 -12.57 8.79 -6.13
N GLN A 70 -13.24 7.87 -6.82
CA GLN A 70 -12.57 6.66 -7.33
C GLN A 70 -11.50 6.98 -8.38
N ALA A 71 -11.72 8.05 -9.14
CA ALA A 71 -10.72 8.56 -10.09
C ALA A 71 -9.43 9.01 -9.39
N SER A 72 -9.56 9.70 -8.25
CA SER A 72 -8.40 10.16 -7.48
C SER A 72 -7.74 9.01 -6.72
N LEU A 73 -8.51 8.00 -6.27
CA LEU A 73 -7.94 6.77 -5.71
C LEU A 73 -7.07 6.02 -6.72
N LEU A 74 -7.52 5.85 -7.96
CA LEU A 74 -6.70 5.21 -9.00
C LEU A 74 -5.41 6.03 -9.28
N LYS A 75 -5.52 7.36 -9.34
CA LYS A 75 -4.35 8.25 -9.47
C LYS A 75 -3.41 8.13 -8.27
N PHE A 76 -3.94 8.00 -7.06
CA PHE A 76 -3.16 7.77 -5.84
C PHE A 76 -2.37 6.47 -5.92
N VAL A 77 -2.98 5.36 -6.34
CA VAL A 77 -2.27 4.07 -6.49
C VAL A 77 -1.14 4.19 -7.52
N ARG A 78 -1.39 4.84 -8.67
CA ARG A 78 -0.37 5.11 -9.70
C ARG A 78 0.76 6.00 -9.15
N LEU A 79 0.43 7.01 -8.36
CA LEU A 79 1.40 7.92 -7.75
C LEU A 79 2.28 7.20 -6.72
N VAL A 80 1.69 6.36 -5.86
CA VAL A 80 2.45 5.53 -4.89
C VAL A 80 3.42 4.61 -5.62
N ASP A 81 2.96 3.94 -6.68
CA ASP A 81 3.81 3.10 -7.53
C ASP A 81 4.97 3.91 -8.13
N GLN A 82 4.72 5.12 -8.63
CA GLN A 82 5.75 5.99 -9.17
C GLN A 82 6.78 6.46 -8.12
N VAL A 83 6.32 6.85 -6.94
CA VAL A 83 7.18 7.34 -5.85
C VAL A 83 8.07 6.22 -5.30
N ASN A 84 7.56 4.98 -5.23
CA ASN A 84 8.32 3.85 -4.72
C ASN A 84 9.47 3.39 -5.65
N LYS A 85 9.57 3.94 -6.87
CA LYS A 85 10.59 3.58 -7.88
C LYS A 85 12.02 4.09 -7.57
N GLY A 86 12.34 4.34 -6.31
CA GLY A 86 13.67 4.76 -5.85
C GLY A 86 14.59 3.57 -5.54
N SER A 87 15.67 3.43 -6.32
CA SER A 87 16.62 2.31 -6.32
C SER A 87 17.35 2.04 -4.99
N PRO A 88 17.39 0.79 -4.51
CA PRO A 88 18.62 0.14 -4.10
C PRO A 88 19.41 -0.31 -5.35
N ALA A 89 20.74 -0.36 -5.22
CA ALA A 89 21.65 -0.71 -6.31
C ALA A 89 21.47 -2.14 -6.86
N ASP A 90 20.67 -2.97 -6.18
CA ASP A 90 20.36 -4.36 -6.54
C ASP A 90 19.10 -4.51 -7.41
N GLY A 91 18.39 -3.41 -7.70
CA GLY A 91 17.18 -3.42 -8.52
C GLY A 91 15.92 -3.95 -7.81
N SER A 92 15.96 -4.20 -6.50
CA SER A 92 14.77 -4.56 -5.72
C SER A 92 13.93 -3.32 -5.38
N GLU A 93 12.60 -3.40 -5.39
CA GLU A 93 11.77 -2.31 -4.89
C GLU A 93 11.65 -2.43 -3.37
N PRO A 94 11.93 -1.36 -2.59
CA PRO A 94 11.78 -1.42 -1.15
C PRO A 94 10.29 -1.67 -0.79
N PRO A 95 10.02 -2.44 0.28
CA PRO A 95 8.64 -2.70 0.69
C PRO A 95 7.95 -1.40 1.11
N ILE A 96 6.69 -1.24 0.68
CA ILE A 96 5.84 -0.13 1.11
C ILE A 96 5.11 -0.52 2.40
N MET A 97 5.16 0.34 3.41
CA MET A 97 4.31 0.20 4.58
C MET A 97 2.94 0.81 4.30
N VAL A 98 1.88 -0.01 4.37
CA VAL A 98 0.49 0.42 4.19
C VAL A 98 -0.25 0.25 5.50
N ASN A 99 -0.95 1.28 5.97
CA ASN A 99 -1.75 1.23 7.18
C ASN A 99 -3.11 1.90 7.00
N CYS A 100 -4.01 1.64 7.94
CA CYS A 100 -5.25 2.37 8.15
C CYS A 100 -5.47 2.46 9.66
N SER A 101 -6.66 2.15 10.16
CA SER A 101 -6.88 1.91 11.60
C SER A 101 -6.37 0.52 12.01
N ALA A 102 -7.18 -0.55 11.85
CA ALA A 102 -6.79 -1.92 12.20
C ALA A 102 -5.79 -2.59 11.21
N GLY A 103 -5.52 -1.93 10.08
CA GLY A 103 -4.60 -2.44 9.05
C GLY A 103 -5.13 -3.67 8.30
N VAL A 104 -6.45 -3.76 8.06
CA VAL A 104 -7.09 -4.91 7.37
C VAL A 104 -8.05 -4.50 6.25
N GLY A 105 -8.98 -3.55 6.51
CA GLY A 105 -9.99 -3.13 5.54
C GLY A 105 -9.43 -2.33 4.35
N ARG A 106 -9.21 -1.02 4.55
CA ARG A 106 -8.63 -0.15 3.50
C ARG A 106 -7.23 -0.60 3.08
N THR A 107 -6.43 -1.06 4.04
CA THR A 107 -5.10 -1.63 3.80
C THR A 107 -5.16 -2.81 2.84
N GLY A 108 -6.02 -3.80 3.11
CA GLY A 108 -6.19 -4.94 2.21
C GLY A 108 -6.74 -4.53 0.85
N THR A 109 -7.65 -3.56 0.83
CA THR A 109 -8.23 -3.06 -0.44
C THR A 109 -7.14 -2.42 -1.30
N PHE A 110 -6.31 -1.55 -0.71
CA PHE A 110 -5.18 -0.90 -1.37
C PHE A 110 -4.14 -1.89 -1.88
N ILE A 111 -3.78 -2.88 -1.06
CA ILE A 111 -2.80 -3.91 -1.47
C ILE A 111 -3.36 -4.75 -2.62
N ALA A 112 -4.61 -5.23 -2.51
CA ALA A 112 -5.25 -6.03 -3.55
C ALA A 112 -5.33 -5.27 -4.88
N MET A 113 -5.81 -4.02 -4.88
CA MET A 113 -5.89 -3.22 -6.11
C MET A 113 -4.50 -2.96 -6.72
N SER A 114 -3.50 -2.62 -5.89
CA SER A 114 -2.13 -2.37 -6.37
C SER A 114 -1.51 -3.63 -7.00
N SER A 115 -1.72 -4.79 -6.39
CA SER A 115 -1.27 -6.09 -6.88
C SER A 115 -1.96 -6.48 -8.21
N LEU A 116 -3.28 -6.36 -8.27
CA LEU A 116 -4.07 -6.69 -9.47
C LEU A 116 -3.76 -5.74 -10.64
N LEU A 117 -3.58 -4.45 -10.38
CA LEU A 117 -3.16 -3.50 -11.42
C LEU A 117 -1.79 -3.87 -12.00
N ARG A 118 -0.81 -4.31 -11.18
CA ARG A 118 0.47 -4.84 -11.69
C ARG A 118 0.28 -6.14 -12.48
N PHE A 119 -0.55 -7.06 -11.97
CA PHE A 119 -0.87 -8.32 -12.65
C PHE A 119 -1.39 -8.09 -14.07
N TYR A 120 -2.31 -7.12 -14.24
CA TYR A 120 -2.87 -6.75 -15.54
C TYR A 120 -1.98 -5.82 -16.40
N ASN A 121 -0.75 -5.49 -15.98
CA ASN A 121 0.13 -4.52 -16.66
C ASN A 121 -0.44 -3.10 -16.73
N LEU A 122 -1.25 -2.71 -15.74
CA LEU A 122 -1.80 -1.36 -15.58
C LEU A 122 -0.93 -0.49 -14.67
N LEU A 123 0.07 -1.09 -14.02
CA LEU A 123 1.21 -0.45 -13.35
C LEU A 123 2.52 -1.06 -13.87
N ASP A 124 3.64 -0.37 -13.71
CA ASP A 124 4.94 -0.84 -14.20
C ASP A 124 5.35 -2.16 -13.50
N LYS A 125 5.80 -3.14 -14.30
CA LYS A 125 6.26 -4.44 -13.82
C LYS A 125 7.73 -4.38 -13.45
N LYS A 126 8.04 -4.25 -12.17
CA LYS A 126 9.42 -4.39 -11.67
C LYS A 126 9.55 -5.37 -10.50
N SER A 127 8.51 -5.50 -9.67
CA SER A 127 8.45 -6.50 -8.60
C SER A 127 7.53 -7.67 -8.96
N PRO A 128 7.91 -8.93 -8.66
CA PRO A 128 7.02 -10.07 -8.81
C PRO A 128 5.81 -9.88 -7.89
N THR A 129 4.61 -9.91 -8.47
CA THR A 129 3.38 -9.86 -7.69
C THR A 129 3.15 -11.21 -7.00
N PRO A 130 2.29 -11.29 -5.97
CA PRO A 130 1.77 -12.57 -5.47
C PRO A 130 1.27 -13.52 -6.57
N PHE A 131 0.85 -12.95 -7.71
CA PHE A 131 0.40 -13.66 -8.92
C PHE A 131 1.37 -13.63 -10.09
N ASP A 132 2.66 -13.44 -9.85
CA ASP A 132 3.60 -13.80 -10.89
C ASP A 132 3.35 -15.28 -11.25
N PRO A 133 2.96 -15.62 -12.49
CA PRO A 133 2.68 -17.01 -12.86
C PRO A 133 3.92 -17.91 -12.73
N SER A 134 5.12 -17.33 -12.53
CA SER A 134 6.34 -18.04 -12.17
C SER A 134 6.50 -18.31 -10.66
N ARG A 135 5.69 -17.66 -9.80
CA ARG A 135 5.70 -17.89 -8.35
C ARG A 135 4.94 -19.18 -8.02
N PRO A 136 5.48 -20.05 -7.14
CA PRO A 136 4.75 -21.22 -6.68
C PRO A 136 3.44 -20.78 -6.05
N THR A 137 2.32 -21.29 -6.56
CA THR A 137 1.01 -21.13 -5.93
C THR A 137 1.13 -21.63 -4.48
N PRO A 138 0.53 -20.96 -3.48
CA PRO A 138 0.54 -21.45 -2.11
C PRO A 138 0.15 -22.92 -2.09
N THR A 139 1.04 -23.78 -1.58
CA THR A 139 0.83 -25.23 -1.53
C THR A 139 -0.32 -25.61 -0.59
N THR A 140 -0.73 -24.70 0.28
CA THR A 140 -1.90 -24.83 1.14
C THR A 140 -3.15 -24.47 0.34
N PRO A 141 -4.06 -25.43 0.10
CA PRO A 141 -5.36 -25.12 -0.47
C PRO A 141 -6.09 -24.13 0.44
N SER A 142 -6.81 -23.18 -0.14
CA SER A 142 -7.72 -22.32 0.63
C SER A 142 -8.61 -23.18 1.53
N LEU A 143 -8.75 -22.78 2.81
CA LEU A 143 -9.65 -23.46 3.75
C LEU A 143 -11.11 -23.43 3.30
N LEU A 144 -11.47 -22.51 2.41
CA LEU A 144 -12.80 -22.38 1.83
C LEU A 144 -13.02 -23.26 0.59
N GLY A 145 -11.98 -23.97 0.15
CA GLY A 145 -12.03 -24.79 -1.06
C GLY A 145 -11.87 -23.98 -2.36
N PRO A 146 -11.91 -24.64 -3.52
CA PRO A 146 -11.77 -23.98 -4.80
C PRO A 146 -13.01 -23.12 -5.12
N LEU A 147 -12.77 -21.95 -5.72
CA LEU A 147 -13.85 -21.11 -6.24
C LEU A 147 -14.59 -21.84 -7.38
N SER A 148 -15.89 -21.60 -7.50
CA SER A 148 -16.72 -22.17 -8.57
C SER A 148 -16.31 -21.68 -9.96
N GLN A 149 -15.74 -20.48 -10.05
CA GLN A 149 -15.18 -19.87 -11.24
C GLN A 149 -13.88 -19.14 -10.90
N PRO A 150 -12.93 -19.03 -11.84
CA PRO A 150 -11.69 -18.29 -11.62
C PRO A 150 -11.99 -16.79 -11.49
N ASP A 151 -11.89 -16.26 -10.29
CA ASP A 151 -11.98 -14.84 -9.97
C ASP A 151 -10.65 -14.35 -9.39
N PRO A 152 -9.83 -13.62 -10.16
CA PRO A 152 -8.55 -13.08 -9.69
C PRO A 152 -8.68 -12.12 -8.49
N VAL A 153 -9.78 -11.39 -8.37
CA VAL A 153 -10.03 -10.50 -7.21
C VAL A 153 -10.24 -11.34 -5.96
N ALA A 154 -11.10 -12.35 -6.02
CA ALA A 154 -11.33 -13.25 -4.89
C ALA A 154 -10.06 -14.01 -4.49
N GLN A 155 -9.30 -14.51 -5.47
CA GLN A 155 -8.02 -15.17 -5.23
C GLN A 155 -7.01 -14.27 -4.53
N GLU A 156 -7.01 -12.96 -4.83
CA GLU A 156 -6.06 -12.02 -4.21
C GLU A 156 -6.44 -11.75 -2.78
N ILE A 157 -7.74 -11.56 -2.54
CA ILE A 157 -8.27 -11.35 -1.20
C ILE A 157 -7.97 -12.57 -0.33
N ASP A 158 -8.17 -13.78 -0.84
CA ASP A 158 -7.84 -15.01 -0.13
C ASP A 158 -6.33 -15.11 0.14
N ALA A 159 -5.47 -14.84 -0.84
CA ALA A 159 -4.02 -14.85 -0.67
C ALA A 159 -3.52 -13.81 0.36
N LEU A 160 -4.18 -12.66 0.46
CA LEU A 160 -3.91 -11.67 1.51
C LEU A 160 -4.39 -12.15 2.88
N ARG A 161 -5.54 -12.83 2.94
CA ARG A 161 -6.12 -13.38 4.17
C ARG A 161 -5.29 -14.52 4.77
N GLU A 162 -4.58 -15.29 3.95
CA GLU A 162 -3.61 -16.30 4.39
C GLU A 162 -2.38 -15.68 5.09
N GLN A 163 -2.03 -14.42 4.77
CA GLN A 163 -0.91 -13.71 5.38
C GLN A 163 -1.35 -12.86 6.59
N ARG A 164 -2.55 -12.27 6.52
CA ARG A 164 -3.15 -11.47 7.60
C ARG A 164 -4.67 -11.65 7.57
N PRO A 165 -5.30 -12.18 8.63
CA PRO A 165 -6.74 -12.34 8.67
C PRO A 165 -7.50 -11.03 8.44
N GLU A 166 -8.73 -11.14 7.93
CA GLU A 166 -9.69 -10.03 7.72
C GLU A 166 -9.30 -8.99 6.66
N MET A 167 -8.27 -9.24 5.85
CA MET A 167 -7.94 -8.37 4.72
C MET A 167 -9.15 -8.19 3.79
N VAL A 168 -9.42 -6.94 3.39
CA VAL A 168 -10.65 -6.54 2.67
C VAL A 168 -11.89 -6.97 3.45
N GLN A 169 -12.13 -6.27 4.56
CA GLN A 169 -13.05 -6.69 5.63
C GLN A 169 -14.53 -6.63 5.22
N ARG A 170 -14.91 -5.76 4.26
CA ARG A 170 -16.32 -5.52 3.90
C ARG A 170 -16.59 -5.78 2.42
N SER A 171 -17.82 -6.18 2.08
CA SER A 171 -18.24 -6.43 0.69
C SER A 171 -18.14 -5.21 -0.20
N GLU A 172 -18.40 -4.03 0.34
CA GLU A 172 -18.31 -2.75 -0.36
C GLU A 172 -16.85 -2.47 -0.77
N GLN A 173 -15.89 -2.88 0.06
CA GLN A 173 -14.46 -2.77 -0.27
C GLN A 173 -14.06 -3.71 -1.41
N VAL A 174 -14.67 -4.90 -1.48
CA VAL A 174 -14.51 -5.80 -2.64
C VAL A 174 -15.03 -5.13 -3.91
N ALA A 175 -16.20 -4.49 -3.85
CA ALA A 175 -16.78 -3.77 -4.99
C ALA A 175 -15.87 -2.65 -5.49
N VAL A 176 -15.19 -1.91 -4.61
CA VAL A 176 -14.21 -0.89 -5.00
C VAL A 176 -13.07 -1.47 -5.82
N ILE A 177 -12.56 -2.66 -5.48
CA ILE A 177 -11.47 -3.29 -6.24
C ILE A 177 -11.91 -3.52 -7.69
N TYR A 178 -13.12 -4.05 -7.88
CA TYR A 178 -13.71 -4.23 -9.20
C TYR A 178 -13.88 -2.90 -9.96
N GLN A 179 -14.44 -1.89 -9.31
CA GLN A 179 -14.69 -0.58 -9.92
C GLN A 179 -13.39 0.11 -10.34
N ILE A 180 -12.34 0.04 -9.51
CA ILE A 180 -11.02 0.60 -9.82
C ILE A 180 -10.36 -0.15 -10.98
N LEU A 181 -10.48 -1.48 -11.04
CA LEU A 181 -9.97 -2.26 -12.16
C LEU A 181 -10.69 -1.92 -13.46
N GLU A 182 -12.02 -1.89 -13.46
CA GLU A 182 -12.83 -1.48 -14.60
C GLU A 182 -12.40 -0.10 -15.10
N ARG A 183 -12.30 0.88 -14.20
CA ARG A 183 -11.84 2.23 -14.53
C ARG A 183 -10.44 2.24 -15.12
N ALA A 184 -9.52 1.47 -14.57
CA ALA A 184 -8.15 1.39 -15.08
C ALA A 184 -8.06 0.75 -16.47
N PHE A 185 -8.98 -0.16 -16.82
CA PHE A 185 -9.09 -0.69 -18.18
C PHE A 185 -9.71 0.30 -19.16
N MET A 186 -10.67 1.12 -18.73
CA MET A 186 -11.29 2.16 -19.57
C MET A 186 -10.35 3.34 -19.84
N ASP A 187 -9.39 3.60 -18.94
CA ASP A 187 -8.36 4.63 -19.11
C ASP A 187 -7.28 4.28 -20.17
N LYS A 188 -7.29 3.06 -20.73
CA LYS A 188 -6.26 2.53 -21.64
C LYS A 188 -6.60 2.76 -23.11
#